data_AF-A0A417WKS4-F1
#
_entry.id   AF-A0A417WKS4-F1
#
_cell.length_a   1.000
_cell.length_b   1.000
_cell.length_c   1.000
_cell.angle_alpha   90.00
_cell.angle_beta   90.00
_cell.angle_gamma   90.00
#
_symmetry.space_group_name_H-M   'P 1'
#
loop_
_entity.id
_entity.type
_entity.pdbx_description
1 polymer ?
#
loop_
_entity_poly.entity_id
_entity_poly.type
_entity_poly.pdbx_seq_one_letter_code
_entity_poly.pdbx_strand_id
1 'polypeptide(L)'
;MKKGRLIYADEDGTCYVTRRIECDMRPVRSGCGMHIVNSFRYGGFRSLYEFDCFVVRFIQKQEKEKAEDLSGLTAIWPECEDLTELFARLNTEEYCYFINEGGQKQWPGGTLHPDSMLVICGQEPAEVVYRRTDVSEPPVGETEFVNILETLRIEEKLPVLAKDHIIYLLELLMRDQGGEISYFVHDLDFGRNYEPGLLLDELGKIDLSCSQSLYQELVQTGF
;
A
#
# COMPACT_ATOMS: atom_id res chain seq x y z
N MET A 1 8.33 13.86 -12.42
CA MET A 1 7.77 12.99 -11.37
C MET A 1 6.28 12.84 -11.68
N LYS A 2 5.78 11.62 -11.90
CA LYS A 2 4.36 11.42 -12.19
C LYS A 2 3.62 11.21 -10.87
N LYS A 3 2.89 12.25 -10.47
CA LYS A 3 2.10 12.35 -9.24
C LYS A 3 0.81 11.52 -9.39
N GLY A 4 0.09 11.31 -8.30
CA GLY A 4 -1.14 10.53 -8.38
C GLY A 4 -2.06 10.63 -7.19
N ARG A 5 -3.15 9.87 -7.25
CA ARG A 5 -4.17 9.76 -6.21
C ARG A 5 -4.58 8.31 -6.06
N LEU A 6 -5.12 7.98 -4.89
CA LEU A 6 -5.82 6.73 -4.68
C LEU A 6 -7.30 7.03 -4.46
N ILE A 7 -8.15 6.12 -4.92
CA ILE A 7 -9.60 6.16 -4.73
C ILE A 7 -10.03 4.81 -4.20
N TYR A 8 -10.80 4.81 -3.12
CA TYR A 8 -11.38 3.62 -2.53
C TYR A 8 -12.90 3.70 -2.63
N ALA A 9 -13.53 2.70 -3.24
CA ALA A 9 -14.98 2.54 -3.25
C ALA A 9 -15.37 1.44 -2.26
N ASP A 10 -16.11 1.81 -1.22
CA ASP A 10 -16.58 0.88 -0.19
C ASP A 10 -17.74 -0.01 -0.69
N GLU A 11 -18.17 -0.94 0.16
CA GLU A 11 -19.25 -1.89 -0.13
C GLU A 11 -20.58 -1.20 -0.47
N ASP A 12 -20.85 -0.06 0.17
CA ASP A 12 -22.04 0.77 -0.05
C ASP A 12 -21.96 1.60 -1.34
N GLY A 13 -20.79 1.63 -1.99
CA GLY A 13 -20.55 2.34 -3.24
C GLY A 13 -20.10 3.78 -3.07
N THR A 14 -19.84 4.23 -1.85
CA THR A 14 -19.26 5.55 -1.55
C THR A 14 -17.79 5.53 -1.94
N CYS A 15 -17.38 6.50 -2.75
CA CYS A 15 -15.98 6.65 -3.14
C CYS A 15 -15.26 7.63 -2.20
N TYR A 16 -14.01 7.37 -1.89
CA TYR A 16 -13.15 8.24 -1.10
C TYR A 16 -11.88 8.51 -1.90
N VAL A 17 -11.49 9.77 -2.03
CA VAL A 17 -10.31 10.17 -2.80
C VAL A 17 -9.28 10.81 -1.88
N THR A 18 -8.03 10.44 -2.07
CA THR A 18 -6.91 11.06 -1.36
C THR A 18 -6.61 12.45 -1.93
N ARG A 19 -5.86 13.25 -1.18
CA ARG A 19 -5.11 14.36 -1.77
C ARG A 19 -4.15 13.85 -2.86
N ARG A 20 -3.61 14.78 -3.64
CA ARG A 20 -2.53 14.46 -4.59
C ARG A 20 -1.28 14.06 -3.80
N ILE A 21 -0.68 12.94 -4.18
CA ILE A 21 0.56 12.41 -3.61
C ILE A 21 1.71 12.68 -4.57
N GLU A 22 2.76 13.27 -4.00
CA GLU A 22 3.92 13.84 -4.67
C GLU A 22 5.10 12.84 -4.66
N CYS A 23 4.92 11.68 -5.31
CA CYS A 23 5.98 10.67 -5.48
C CYS A 23 5.97 10.03 -6.89
N ASP A 24 6.83 9.04 -7.15
CA ASP A 24 6.84 8.30 -8.43
C ASP A 24 5.74 7.23 -8.48
N MET A 25 4.54 7.61 -8.92
CA MET A 25 3.37 6.74 -8.94
C MET A 25 3.34 5.75 -10.11
N ARG A 26 4.47 5.47 -10.78
CA ARG A 26 4.52 4.45 -11.83
C ARG A 26 4.47 3.05 -11.20
N PRO A 27 3.65 2.11 -11.69
CA PRO A 27 3.66 0.72 -11.25
C PRO A 27 4.81 -0.05 -11.91
N VAL A 28 6.04 0.36 -11.62
CA VAL A 28 7.27 -0.29 -12.08
C VAL A 28 8.15 -0.60 -10.87
N ARG A 29 9.13 -1.48 -11.03
CA ARG A 29 9.98 -1.96 -9.91
C ARG A 29 10.59 -0.85 -9.05
N SER A 30 10.96 0.29 -9.64
CA SER A 30 11.56 1.42 -8.93
C SER A 30 10.56 2.51 -8.54
N GLY A 31 9.28 2.35 -8.87
CA GLY A 31 8.22 3.32 -8.63
C GLY A 31 7.37 2.92 -7.44
N CYS A 32 6.95 3.91 -6.66
CA CYS A 32 6.08 3.75 -5.49
C CYS A 32 4.71 3.16 -5.88
N GLY A 33 4.30 3.32 -7.14
CA GLY A 33 3.06 2.74 -7.65
C GLY A 33 2.98 1.21 -7.61
N MET A 34 4.13 0.51 -7.66
CA MET A 34 4.16 -0.95 -7.56
C MET A 34 3.82 -1.41 -6.13
N HIS A 35 4.16 -0.60 -5.14
CA HIS A 35 3.83 -0.83 -3.74
C HIS A 35 2.31 -0.90 -3.56
N ILE A 36 1.59 0.12 -4.05
CA ILE A 36 0.12 0.19 -4.00
C ILE A 36 -0.53 -1.04 -4.66
N VAL A 37 -0.04 -1.42 -5.85
CA VAL A 37 -0.55 -2.59 -6.58
C VAL A 37 -0.33 -3.87 -5.79
N ASN A 38 0.84 -4.04 -5.18
CA ASN A 38 1.13 -5.23 -4.39
C ASN A 38 0.29 -5.26 -3.10
N SER A 39 0.19 -4.14 -2.37
CA SER A 39 -0.66 -4.06 -1.17
C SER A 39 -2.08 -4.56 -1.47
N PHE A 40 -2.69 -4.07 -2.56
CA PHE A 40 -3.99 -4.58 -3.01
C PHE A 40 -3.95 -6.05 -3.41
N ARG A 41 -3.11 -6.40 -4.40
CA ARG A 41 -3.06 -7.74 -5.03
C ARG A 41 -2.91 -8.85 -4.00
N TYR A 42 -2.19 -8.55 -2.92
CA TYR A 42 -1.91 -9.53 -1.89
C TYR A 42 -2.95 -9.57 -0.79
N GLY A 43 -3.86 -8.61 -0.64
CA GLY A 43 -4.97 -8.75 0.30
C GLY A 43 -5.46 -7.46 0.93
N GLY A 44 -4.72 -6.36 0.75
CA GLY A 44 -4.98 -5.09 1.41
C GLY A 44 -6.17 -4.30 0.89
N PHE A 45 -6.48 -3.24 1.62
CA PHE A 45 -7.61 -2.33 1.37
C PHE A 45 -8.97 -3.02 1.49
N ARG A 46 -9.17 -3.88 2.51
CA ARG A 46 -10.47 -4.55 2.76
C ARG A 46 -11.49 -3.65 3.44
N SER A 47 -11.03 -2.54 3.99
CA SER A 47 -11.89 -1.54 4.62
C SER A 47 -11.37 -0.13 4.34
N LEU A 48 -12.25 0.86 4.49
CA LEU A 48 -11.87 2.26 4.46
C LEU A 48 -10.75 2.58 5.46
N TYR A 49 -10.82 1.94 6.63
CA TYR A 49 -9.82 2.04 7.69
C TYR A 49 -8.43 1.57 7.23
N GLU A 50 -8.34 0.34 6.70
CA GLU A 50 -7.07 -0.20 6.19
C GLU A 50 -6.50 0.66 5.06
N PHE A 51 -7.39 1.13 4.18
CA PHE A 51 -7.02 2.02 3.09
C PHE A 51 -6.41 3.33 3.61
N ASP A 52 -7.07 4.00 4.55
CA ASP A 52 -6.58 5.28 5.08
C ASP A 52 -5.26 5.13 5.85
N CYS A 53 -5.14 4.07 6.67
CA CYS A 53 -3.89 3.73 7.35
C CYS A 53 -2.73 3.56 6.36
N PHE A 54 -2.93 2.80 5.29
CA PHE A 54 -1.93 2.67 4.24
C PHE A 54 -1.58 4.02 3.62
N VAL A 55 -2.57 4.85 3.27
CA VAL A 55 -2.34 6.14 2.62
C VAL A 55 -1.52 7.06 3.50
N VAL A 56 -1.86 7.18 4.78
CA VAL A 56 -1.13 8.00 5.76
C VAL A 56 0.32 7.53 5.85
N ARG A 57 0.55 6.24 6.08
CA ARG A 57 1.90 5.66 6.19
C ARG A 57 2.70 5.82 4.90
N PHE A 58 2.06 5.60 3.75
CA PHE A 58 2.66 5.76 2.44
C PHE A 58 3.11 7.21 2.22
N ILE A 59 2.27 8.20 2.54
CA ILE A 59 2.61 9.62 2.42
C ILE A 59 3.76 9.99 3.37
N GLN A 60 3.70 9.57 4.64
CA GLN A 60 4.78 9.81 5.61
C GLN A 60 6.12 9.31 5.09
N LYS A 61 6.14 8.11 4.49
CA LYS A 61 7.34 7.50 3.93
C LYS A 61 7.84 8.23 2.68
N GLN A 62 6.94 8.48 1.71
CA GLN A 62 7.35 9.00 0.39
C GLN A 62 7.62 10.50 0.39
N GLU A 63 6.84 11.27 1.15
CA GLU A 63 6.97 12.74 1.23
C GLU A 63 7.76 13.21 2.46
N LYS A 64 8.09 12.29 3.39
CA LYS A 64 8.78 12.59 4.66
C LYS A 64 8.01 13.56 5.56
N GLU A 65 6.67 13.54 5.47
CA GLU A 65 5.79 14.34 6.32
C GLU A 65 5.50 13.62 7.65
N LYS A 66 5.24 14.39 8.72
CA LYS A 66 5.03 13.88 10.09
C LYS A 66 3.66 14.25 10.69
N ALA A 67 2.70 14.66 9.87
CA ALA A 67 1.37 15.05 10.36
C ALA A 67 0.44 13.84 10.51
N GLU A 68 -0.65 14.00 11.28
CA GLU A 68 -1.65 12.96 11.52
C GLU A 68 -2.78 12.97 10.46
N ASP A 69 -3.14 14.13 9.90
CA ASP A 69 -4.16 14.28 8.84
C ASP A 69 -3.51 14.41 7.46
N LEU A 70 -2.87 13.33 7.00
CA LEU A 70 -2.06 13.34 5.78
C LEU A 70 -2.79 12.86 4.53
N SER A 71 -3.75 11.95 4.67
CA SER A 71 -4.45 11.37 3.52
C SER A 71 -5.30 12.40 2.78
N GLY A 72 -5.79 13.42 3.49
CA GLY A 72 -6.74 14.41 2.95
C GLY A 72 -7.98 13.72 2.39
N LEU A 73 -8.36 12.59 2.98
CA LEU A 73 -9.38 11.70 2.47
C LEU A 73 -10.72 12.43 2.42
N THR A 74 -11.27 12.56 1.22
CA THR A 74 -12.54 13.24 1.00
C THR A 74 -13.54 12.25 0.41
N ALA A 75 -14.67 12.07 1.08
CA ALA A 75 -15.79 11.32 0.52
C ALA A 75 -16.33 12.05 -0.73
N ILE A 76 -16.42 11.32 -1.83
CA ILE A 76 -16.91 11.79 -3.12
C ILE A 76 -17.98 10.82 -3.61
N TRP A 77 -19.18 11.34 -3.83
CA TRP A 77 -20.31 10.65 -4.48
C TRP A 77 -20.88 9.41 -3.72
N PRO A 78 -22.21 9.32 -3.53
CA PRO A 78 -22.81 8.13 -2.90
C PRO A 78 -22.97 6.91 -3.81
N GLU A 79 -23.06 7.10 -5.13
CA GLU A 79 -23.37 6.00 -6.08
C GLU A 79 -22.60 6.16 -7.41
N CYS A 80 -21.38 5.63 -7.49
CA CYS A 80 -20.58 5.67 -8.72
C CYS A 80 -20.69 4.33 -9.47
N GLU A 81 -21.80 4.12 -10.18
CA GLU A 81 -21.98 2.93 -11.05
C GLU A 81 -21.24 3.06 -12.38
N ASP A 82 -21.03 4.28 -12.89
CA ASP A 82 -20.25 4.58 -14.09
C ASP A 82 -19.04 5.46 -13.75
N LEU A 83 -17.85 4.91 -13.98
CA LEU A 83 -16.58 5.59 -13.67
C LEU A 83 -16.20 6.65 -14.70
N THR A 84 -16.94 6.80 -15.81
CA THR A 84 -16.62 7.76 -16.88
C THR A 84 -16.57 9.20 -16.36
N GLU A 85 -17.53 9.58 -15.51
CA GLU A 85 -17.56 10.93 -14.93
C GLU A 85 -16.42 11.15 -13.92
N LEU A 86 -16.07 10.11 -13.15
CA LEU A 86 -14.94 10.13 -12.25
C LEU A 86 -13.63 10.34 -13.03
N PHE A 87 -13.43 9.64 -14.15
CA PHE A 87 -12.25 9.78 -15.01
C PHE A 87 -12.16 11.14 -15.68
N ALA A 88 -13.29 11.72 -16.11
CA ALA A 88 -13.31 13.06 -16.70
C ALA A 88 -12.81 14.15 -15.75
N ARG A 89 -12.90 13.93 -14.43
CA ARG A 89 -12.44 14.85 -13.39
C ARG A 89 -11.00 14.59 -12.94
N LEU A 90 -10.44 13.43 -13.28
CA LEU A 90 -9.04 13.12 -13.02
C LEU A 90 -8.15 13.91 -13.98
N ASN A 91 -6.98 14.33 -13.47
CA ASN A 91 -5.99 15.03 -14.28
C ASN A 91 -5.34 14.06 -15.28
N THR A 92 -5.27 14.45 -16.56
CA THR A 92 -4.73 13.66 -17.67
C THR A 92 -3.25 13.29 -17.56
N GLU A 93 -2.52 13.86 -16.61
CA GLU A 93 -1.08 13.60 -16.41
C GLU A 93 -0.75 12.77 -15.16
N GLU A 94 -1.77 12.34 -14.40
CA GLU A 94 -1.61 11.68 -13.10
C GLU A 94 -1.92 10.18 -13.16
N TYR A 95 -1.31 9.42 -12.24
CA TYR A 95 -1.76 8.06 -11.96
C TYR A 95 -2.94 8.07 -10.99
N CYS A 96 -3.91 7.20 -11.23
CA CYS A 96 -4.98 6.93 -10.30
C CYS A 96 -5.10 5.42 -10.06
N TYR A 97 -5.22 5.06 -8.79
CA TYR A 97 -5.46 3.68 -8.35
C TYR A 97 -6.86 3.63 -7.75
N PHE A 98 -7.80 3.02 -8.47
CA PHE A 98 -9.18 2.89 -8.04
C PHE A 98 -9.42 1.49 -7.48
N ILE A 99 -9.63 1.37 -6.17
CA ILE A 99 -9.94 0.13 -5.45
C ILE A 99 -11.46 0.00 -5.37
N ASN A 100 -11.98 -1.16 -5.78
CA ASN A 100 -13.41 -1.46 -5.78
C ASN A 100 -13.74 -2.62 -4.83
N GLU A 101 -14.14 -2.32 -3.59
CA GLU A 101 -14.78 -3.31 -2.71
C GLU A 101 -16.28 -3.43 -2.98
N GLY A 102 -16.89 -2.35 -3.47
CA GLY A 102 -18.31 -2.28 -3.79
C GLY A 102 -18.77 -3.10 -4.99
N GLY A 103 -20.05 -2.92 -5.32
CA GLY A 103 -20.73 -3.58 -6.43
C GLY A 103 -20.05 -3.41 -7.79
N GLN A 104 -20.58 -4.10 -8.81
CA GLN A 104 -20.07 -3.98 -10.17
C GLN A 104 -20.16 -2.54 -10.68
N LYS A 105 -19.09 -2.05 -11.32
CA LYS A 105 -19.02 -0.71 -11.92
C LYS A 105 -18.74 -0.80 -13.41
N GLN A 106 -19.37 0.06 -14.18
CA GLN A 106 -19.08 0.23 -15.61
C GLN A 106 -17.95 1.24 -15.78
N TRP A 107 -17.10 0.98 -16.77
CA TRP A 107 -16.03 1.89 -17.15
C TRP A 107 -15.72 1.71 -18.64
N PRO A 108 -15.04 2.66 -19.32
CA PRO A 108 -14.84 2.61 -20.77
C PRO A 108 -14.21 1.32 -21.33
N GLY A 109 -13.46 0.57 -20.51
CA GLY A 109 -12.88 -0.72 -20.90
C GLY A 109 -13.68 -1.96 -20.52
N GLY A 110 -14.88 -1.82 -19.93
CA GLY A 110 -15.79 -2.93 -19.62
C GLY A 110 -16.44 -2.82 -18.24
N THR A 111 -16.63 -3.98 -17.60
CA THR A 111 -17.19 -4.06 -16.25
C THR A 111 -16.07 -4.36 -15.25
N LEU A 112 -15.98 -3.53 -14.21
CA LEU A 112 -15.11 -3.71 -13.06
C LEU A 112 -15.89 -4.48 -11.99
N HIS A 113 -15.42 -5.65 -11.61
CA HIS A 113 -16.06 -6.48 -10.59
C HIS A 113 -15.67 -6.01 -9.17
N PRO A 114 -16.43 -6.37 -8.13
CA PRO A 114 -15.98 -6.25 -6.75
C PRO A 114 -14.63 -6.96 -6.56
N ASP A 115 -13.89 -6.57 -5.53
CA ASP A 115 -12.58 -7.14 -5.20
C ASP A 115 -11.56 -6.96 -6.36
N SER A 116 -11.54 -5.75 -6.94
CA SER A 116 -10.59 -5.41 -8.02
C SER A 116 -10.03 -3.99 -7.89
N MET A 117 -8.85 -3.78 -8.47
CA MET A 117 -8.24 -2.46 -8.59
C MET A 117 -8.07 -2.12 -10.06
N LEU A 118 -8.47 -0.92 -10.46
CA LEU A 118 -8.18 -0.35 -11.77
C LEU A 118 -7.06 0.67 -11.66
N VAL A 119 -5.98 0.46 -12.43
CA VAL A 119 -4.86 1.40 -12.56
C VAL A 119 -5.09 2.26 -13.80
N ILE A 120 -5.04 3.57 -13.64
CA ILE A 120 -5.29 4.56 -14.68
C ILE A 120 -4.06 5.45 -14.81
N CYS A 121 -3.63 5.71 -16.04
CA CYS A 121 -2.57 6.67 -16.35
C CYS A 121 -3.16 7.79 -17.21
N GLY A 122 -3.38 8.95 -16.60
CA GLY A 122 -4.09 10.04 -17.24
C GLY A 122 -5.57 9.72 -17.41
N GLN A 123 -6.02 9.54 -18.65
CA GLN A 123 -7.39 9.14 -18.98
C GLN A 123 -7.48 7.74 -19.59
N GLU A 124 -6.34 7.05 -19.73
CA GLU A 124 -6.31 5.71 -20.30
C GLU A 124 -6.18 4.68 -19.18
N PRO A 125 -6.99 3.61 -19.21
CA PRO A 125 -6.75 2.47 -18.35
C PRO A 125 -5.43 1.81 -18.68
N ALA A 126 -4.66 1.50 -17.64
CA ALA A 126 -3.43 0.75 -17.78
C ALA A 126 -3.66 -0.74 -17.52
N GLU A 127 -4.32 -1.09 -16.42
CA GLU A 127 -4.42 -2.48 -15.95
C GLU A 127 -5.60 -2.65 -14.98
N VAL A 128 -6.25 -3.83 -15.02
CA VAL A 128 -7.15 -4.30 -13.95
C VAL A 128 -6.39 -5.37 -13.15
N VAL A 129 -6.30 -5.16 -11.84
CA VAL A 129 -5.62 -6.04 -10.90
C VAL A 129 -6.67 -6.73 -10.03
N TYR A 130 -6.48 -8.02 -9.77
CA TYR A 130 -7.33 -8.82 -8.89
C TYR A 130 -6.54 -9.30 -7.67
N ARG A 131 -7.22 -9.50 -6.55
CA ARG A 131 -6.61 -10.10 -5.36
C ARG A 131 -6.33 -11.59 -5.56
N ARG A 132 -5.34 -12.09 -4.83
CA ARG A 132 -5.10 -13.54 -4.69
C ARG A 132 -6.06 -14.13 -3.66
N THR A 133 -6.73 -15.23 -4.03
CA THR A 133 -7.91 -15.78 -3.33
C THR A 133 -7.65 -16.54 -2.02
N ASP A 134 -6.42 -16.94 -1.69
CA ASP A 134 -6.17 -17.89 -0.58
C ASP A 134 -4.95 -17.55 0.28
N VAL A 135 -5.06 -16.61 1.23
CA VAL A 135 -4.08 -16.57 2.33
C VAL A 135 -4.71 -15.99 3.60
N SER A 136 -5.20 -16.88 4.47
CA SER A 136 -5.71 -16.56 5.81
C SER A 136 -4.60 -16.44 6.86
N GLU A 137 -3.38 -16.86 6.52
CA GLU A 137 -2.22 -16.86 7.42
C GLU A 137 -0.99 -16.36 6.68
N PRO A 138 -0.05 -15.66 7.35
CA PRO A 138 1.20 -15.29 6.72
C PRO A 138 1.96 -16.52 6.23
N PRO A 139 2.37 -16.56 4.95
CA PRO A 139 3.10 -17.69 4.39
C PRO A 139 4.49 -17.83 5.03
N VAL A 140 4.95 -16.84 5.80
CA VAL A 140 6.16 -16.89 6.61
C VAL A 140 5.78 -16.75 8.08
N GLY A 141 6.15 -17.76 8.88
CA GLY A 141 5.94 -17.72 10.34
C GLY A 141 6.92 -16.78 11.04
N GLU A 142 6.56 -16.29 12.23
CA GLU A 142 7.36 -15.32 13.02
C GLU A 142 8.83 -15.73 13.14
N THR A 143 9.09 -16.97 13.54
CA THR A 143 10.45 -17.49 13.73
C THR A 143 11.27 -17.41 12.44
N GLU A 144 10.68 -17.75 11.30
CA GLU A 144 11.37 -17.70 10.00
C GLU A 144 11.61 -16.26 9.57
N PHE A 145 10.60 -15.40 9.72
CA PHE A 145 10.69 -13.97 9.42
C PHE A 145 11.83 -13.29 10.20
N VAL A 146 11.86 -13.47 11.52
CA VAL A 146 12.90 -12.92 12.39
C VAL A 146 14.28 -13.43 11.98
N ASN A 147 14.41 -14.73 11.71
CA ASN A 147 15.69 -15.32 11.31
C ASN A 147 16.19 -14.76 9.98
N ILE A 148 15.30 -14.52 9.00
CA ILE A 148 15.65 -13.88 7.72
C ILE A 148 16.21 -12.48 7.98
N LEU A 149 15.50 -11.66 8.77
CA LEU A 149 15.93 -10.28 9.05
C LEU A 149 17.25 -10.22 9.83
N GLU A 150 17.43 -11.04 10.87
CA GLU A 150 18.70 -11.08 11.61
C GLU A 150 19.86 -11.58 10.73
N THR A 151 19.59 -12.52 9.80
CA THR A 151 20.60 -12.94 8.82
C THR A 151 20.99 -11.78 7.89
N LEU A 152 20.01 -11.03 7.38
CA LEU A 152 20.26 -9.85 6.53
C LEU A 152 21.06 -8.76 7.27
N ARG A 153 20.83 -8.62 8.58
CA ARG A 153 21.51 -7.67 9.47
C ARG A 153 22.97 -8.02 9.69
N ILE A 154 23.27 -9.29 9.94
CA ILE A 154 24.62 -9.74 10.34
C ILE A 154 25.50 -10.04 9.12
N GLU A 155 24.92 -10.48 8.00
CA GLU A 155 25.69 -10.94 6.85
C GLU A 155 26.17 -9.77 5.98
N GLU A 156 27.42 -9.35 6.19
CA GLU A 156 28.08 -8.29 5.41
C GLU A 156 28.39 -8.72 3.97
N LYS A 157 28.42 -10.03 3.67
CA LYS A 157 28.85 -10.55 2.35
C LYS A 157 27.72 -10.68 1.33
N LEU A 158 26.47 -10.51 1.74
CA LEU A 158 25.35 -10.54 0.81
C LEU A 158 25.39 -9.30 -0.10
N PRO A 159 25.43 -9.49 -1.44
CA PRO A 159 25.37 -8.35 -2.37
C PRO A 159 24.11 -7.51 -2.11
N VAL A 160 24.22 -6.18 -2.23
CA VAL A 160 23.10 -5.25 -2.01
C VAL A 160 21.87 -5.67 -2.81
N LEU A 161 22.05 -5.97 -4.10
CA LEU A 161 20.97 -6.46 -4.95
C LEU A 161 20.30 -7.73 -4.41
N ALA A 162 21.06 -8.66 -3.82
CA ALA A 162 20.48 -9.87 -3.25
C ALA A 162 19.66 -9.55 -1.99
N LYS A 163 20.14 -8.65 -1.12
CA LYS A 163 19.39 -8.17 0.05
C LYS A 163 18.08 -7.52 -0.39
N ASP A 164 18.12 -6.62 -1.37
CA ASP A 164 16.92 -5.94 -1.87
C ASP A 164 15.90 -6.91 -2.47
N HIS A 165 16.35 -7.97 -3.17
CA HIS A 165 15.45 -9.01 -3.66
C HIS A 165 14.83 -9.83 -2.53
N ILE A 166 15.60 -10.16 -1.48
CA ILE A 166 15.07 -10.90 -0.32
C ILE A 166 14.03 -10.05 0.40
N ILE A 167 14.32 -8.77 0.63
CA ILE A 167 13.39 -7.81 1.25
C ILE A 167 12.11 -7.72 0.43
N TYR A 168 12.22 -7.51 -0.87
CA TYR A 168 11.06 -7.46 -1.76
C TYR A 168 10.22 -8.76 -1.71
N LEU A 169 10.86 -9.93 -1.71
CA LEU A 169 10.15 -11.20 -1.60
C LEU A 169 9.46 -11.34 -0.24
N LEU A 170 10.10 -10.89 0.84
CA LEU A 170 9.54 -10.92 2.19
C LEU A 170 8.36 -9.98 2.31
N GLU A 171 8.42 -8.78 1.72
CA GLU A 171 7.31 -7.83 1.60
C GLU A 171 6.12 -8.45 0.85
N LEU A 172 6.36 -9.13 -0.27
CA LEU A 172 5.31 -9.83 -1.00
C LEU A 172 4.66 -10.96 -0.18
N LEU A 173 5.48 -11.72 0.55
CA LEU A 173 5.01 -12.86 1.35
C LEU A 173 4.22 -12.37 2.56
N MET A 174 4.76 -11.40 3.28
CA MET A 174 4.14 -10.77 4.44
C MET A 174 3.09 -9.74 4.08
N ARG A 175 2.77 -9.59 2.79
CA ARG A 175 1.86 -8.60 2.20
C ARG A 175 2.02 -7.19 2.78
N ASP A 176 3.27 -6.85 3.11
CA ASP A 176 3.65 -5.62 3.78
C ASP A 176 3.13 -4.39 3.00
N GLN A 177 1.99 -3.87 3.46
CA GLN A 177 1.25 -2.88 2.70
C GLN A 177 1.90 -1.52 2.81
N GLY A 178 2.43 -1.09 3.95
CA GLY A 178 3.08 0.21 4.10
C GLY A 178 4.58 0.20 3.80
N GLY A 179 5.15 -0.98 3.53
CA GLY A 179 6.58 -1.18 3.29
C GLY A 179 7.36 -0.99 4.58
N GLU A 180 6.79 -1.44 5.69
CA GLU A 180 7.35 -1.43 7.02
C GLU A 180 8.66 -2.25 7.06
N ILE A 181 8.79 -3.32 6.29
CA ILE A 181 9.99 -4.15 6.20
C ILE A 181 11.13 -3.37 5.53
N SER A 182 10.92 -2.79 4.34
CA SER A 182 11.97 -1.97 3.71
C SER A 182 12.34 -0.77 4.58
N TYR A 183 11.36 -0.12 5.22
CA TYR A 183 11.61 0.99 6.14
C TYR A 183 12.42 0.55 7.36
N PHE A 184 12.05 -0.57 7.98
CA PHE A 184 12.76 -1.15 9.11
C PHE A 184 14.21 -1.49 8.77
N VAL A 185 14.45 -2.05 7.58
CA VAL A 185 15.79 -2.46 7.16
C VAL A 185 16.65 -1.27 6.73
N HIS A 186 16.13 -0.39 5.87
CA HIS A 186 16.94 0.64 5.22
C HIS A 186 16.99 1.96 6.00
N ASP A 187 15.88 2.38 6.60
CA ASP A 187 15.77 3.67 7.28
C ASP A 187 16.00 3.54 8.80
N LEU A 188 15.48 2.48 9.42
CA LEU A 188 15.61 2.25 10.86
C LEU A 188 16.88 1.47 11.26
N ASP A 189 17.68 1.00 10.30
CA ASP A 189 18.84 0.12 10.52
C ASP A 189 18.49 -1.06 11.46
N PHE A 190 17.49 -1.83 11.06
CA PHE A 190 16.96 -2.96 11.84
C PHE A 190 16.50 -2.54 13.24
N GLY A 191 15.75 -1.44 13.32
CA GLY A 191 15.18 -0.90 14.55
C GLY A 191 16.15 -0.13 15.44
N ARG A 192 17.44 -0.02 15.09
CA ARG A 192 18.43 0.73 15.89
C ARG A 192 18.13 2.22 15.98
N ASN A 193 17.56 2.79 14.92
CA ASN A 193 17.17 4.20 14.86
C ASN A 193 15.69 4.42 15.22
N TYR A 194 14.99 3.39 15.72
CA TYR A 194 13.59 3.52 16.11
C TYR A 194 13.44 4.39 17.35
N GLU A 195 12.45 5.29 17.33
CA GLU A 195 12.01 6.07 18.48
C GLU A 195 10.51 5.80 18.74
N PRO A 196 10.09 5.58 20.01
CA PRO A 196 8.69 5.32 20.31
C PRO A 196 7.75 6.43 19.83
N GLY A 197 6.76 6.08 19.01
CA GLY A 197 5.81 7.02 18.41
C GLY A 197 6.31 7.70 17.14
N LEU A 198 7.39 7.21 16.54
CA LEU A 198 7.86 7.64 15.21
C LEU A 198 6.81 7.40 14.12
N LEU A 199 6.05 6.31 14.25
CA LEU A 199 4.91 5.96 13.42
C LEU A 199 3.68 5.79 14.30
N LEU A 200 2.57 6.35 13.84
CA LEU A 200 1.29 6.38 14.50
C LEU A 200 0.21 6.09 13.46
N ASP A 201 -0.78 5.29 13.84
CA ASP A 201 -2.02 5.13 13.11
C ASP A 201 -3.22 5.33 14.05
N GLU A 202 -4.42 5.08 13.54
CA GLU A 202 -5.66 5.20 14.31
C GLU A 202 -5.79 4.16 15.44
N LEU A 203 -5.06 3.04 15.40
CA LEU A 203 -4.99 2.05 16.50
C LEU A 203 -3.94 2.42 17.55
N GLY A 204 -2.98 3.29 17.21
CA GLY A 204 -2.06 3.90 18.15
C GLY A 204 -0.62 3.91 17.65
N LYS A 205 0.33 3.63 18.56
CA LYS A 205 1.76 3.67 18.26
C LYS A 205 2.19 2.35 17.63
N ILE A 206 2.84 2.43 16.47
CA ILE A 206 3.40 1.28 15.77
C ILE A 206 4.80 1.01 16.34
N ASP A 207 5.03 -0.23 16.79
CA ASP A 207 6.32 -0.65 17.33
C ASP A 207 7.19 -1.33 16.28
N LEU A 208 8.18 -0.59 15.76
CA LEU A 208 9.22 -1.11 14.87
C LEU A 208 10.59 -1.21 15.56
N SER A 209 10.62 -1.38 16.88
CA SER A 209 11.86 -1.42 17.66
C SER A 209 12.71 -2.67 17.40
N CYS A 210 12.10 -3.77 16.98
CA CYS A 210 12.80 -5.01 16.64
C CYS A 210 12.04 -5.87 15.61
N SER A 211 12.70 -6.91 15.10
CA SER A 211 12.16 -7.83 14.09
C SER A 211 10.86 -8.52 14.54
N GLN A 212 10.73 -8.85 15.84
CA GLN A 212 9.51 -9.42 16.42
C GLN A 212 8.36 -8.41 16.42
N SER A 213 8.60 -7.18 16.88
CA SER A 213 7.56 -6.14 16.90
C SER A 213 7.08 -5.85 15.47
N LEU A 214 8.00 -5.74 14.50
CA LEU A 214 7.65 -5.61 13.08
C LEU A 214 6.73 -6.73 12.59
N TYR A 215 7.04 -8.00 12.93
CA TYR A 215 6.18 -9.12 12.53
C TYR A 215 4.77 -9.00 13.11
N GLN A 216 4.66 -8.63 14.40
CA GLN A 216 3.38 -8.47 15.07
C GLN A 216 2.55 -7.35 14.46
N GLU A 217 3.17 -6.23 14.10
CA GLU A 217 2.52 -5.12 13.40
C GLU A 217 1.94 -5.57 12.05
N LEU A 218 2.76 -6.24 11.21
CA LEU A 218 2.31 -6.77 9.92
C LEU A 218 1.11 -7.70 10.09
N VAL A 219 1.16 -8.65 11.03
CA VAL A 219 0.04 -9.56 11.27
C VAL A 219 -1.23 -8.83 11.74
N GLN A 220 -1.09 -7.79 12.57
CA GLN A 220 -2.24 -7.04 13.08
C GLN A 220 -2.93 -6.19 12.01
N THR A 221 -2.18 -5.64 11.06
CA THR A 221 -2.73 -4.76 10.02
C THR A 221 -3.33 -5.52 8.82
N GLY A 222 -3.62 -6.82 8.99
CA GLY A 222 -4.22 -7.64 7.94
C GLY A 222 -3.18 -8.19 6.96
N PHE A 223 -1.94 -8.36 7.44
CA PHE A 223 -0.68 -8.35 6.70
C PHE A 223 -0.24 -6.94 6.29
#